data_AF-A0A967B0S7-F1
#
_entry.id   AF-A0A967B0S7-F1
#
_cell.length_a   1.000
_cell.length_b   1.000
_cell.length_c   1.000
_cell.angle_alpha   90.00
_cell.angle_beta   90.00
_cell.angle_gamma   90.00
#
_symmetry.space_group_name_H-M   'P 1'
#
loop_
_entity.id
_entity.type
_entity.pdbx_description
1 polymer ?
#
loop_
_entity_poly.entity_id
_entity_poly.type
_entity_poly.pdbx_seq_one_letter_code
_entity_poly.pdbx_strand_id
1 'polypeptide(L)'
;MLAFEYGYNDPEYYTPAEFGVALRQLISQTRANGYSGPIVLVGMPQPNMAPEWKSKDWGAYLAEMKAIAAVQSNNVAYIGLNNAMPAYPNGPYWADTVHLNEAGCDLAAQLLTNVLG
;
A
#
# COMPACT_ATOMS: atom_id res chain seq x y z
N MET A 1 -1.62 -12.78 -10.59
CA MET A 1 -1.44 -11.40 -10.09
C MET A 1 -0.85 -11.49 -8.70
N LEU A 2 0.13 -10.65 -8.36
CA LEU A 2 0.62 -10.50 -6.99
C LEU A 2 0.14 -9.15 -6.48
N ALA A 3 -0.47 -9.13 -5.29
CA ALA A 3 -0.86 -7.91 -4.61
C ALA A 3 0.09 -7.66 -3.44
N PHE A 4 0.60 -6.46 -3.36
CA PHE A 4 1.53 -6.01 -2.36
C PHE A 4 0.89 -4.89 -1.56
N GLU A 5 0.52 -5.21 -0.33
CA GLU A 5 0.04 -4.26 0.67
C GLU A 5 1.24 -3.77 1.47
N TYR A 6 1.70 -2.55 1.16
CA TYR A 6 2.83 -1.91 1.84
C TYR A 6 2.41 -0.57 2.41
N GLY A 7 3.16 -0.11 3.40
CA GLY A 7 3.01 1.21 3.99
C GLY A 7 2.95 1.19 5.50
N TYR A 8 2.23 0.25 6.14
CA TYR A 8 1.94 0.36 7.58
C TYR A 8 3.19 0.30 8.46
N ASN A 9 4.14 -0.59 8.14
CA ASN A 9 5.34 -0.79 8.95
C ASN A 9 6.57 -0.07 8.36
N ASP A 10 6.54 0.29 7.08
CA ASP A 10 7.69 0.87 6.37
C ASP A 10 8.23 2.17 7.00
N PRO A 11 7.41 3.09 7.54
CA PRO A 11 7.92 4.31 8.16
C PRO A 11 8.68 4.11 9.48
N GLU A 12 8.68 2.90 10.06
CA GLU A 12 9.58 2.55 11.18
C GLU A 12 11.02 2.34 10.72
N TYR A 13 11.20 1.81 9.51
CA TYR A 13 12.47 1.28 9.02
C TYR A 13 13.08 2.08 7.89
N TYR A 14 12.25 2.83 7.16
CA TYR A 14 12.65 3.53 5.96
C TYR A 14 12.20 4.99 6.00
N THR A 15 12.93 5.83 5.29
CA THR A 15 12.41 7.05 4.69
C THR A 15 11.61 6.72 3.43
N PRO A 16 10.76 7.63 2.91
CA PRO A 16 10.06 7.39 1.64
C PRO A 16 10.98 6.99 0.49
N ALA A 17 12.14 7.66 0.36
CA ALA A 17 13.11 7.36 -0.70
C ALA A 17 13.71 5.94 -0.55
N GLU A 18 14.07 5.54 0.67
CA GLU A 18 14.58 4.18 0.93
C GLU A 18 13.52 3.12 0.67
N PHE A 19 12.27 3.38 1.06
CA PHE A 19 11.13 2.53 0.72
C PHE A 19 10.97 2.38 -0.80
N GLY A 20 11.03 3.48 -1.55
CA GLY A 20 10.96 3.45 -3.02
C GLY A 20 12.08 2.61 -3.65
N VAL A 21 13.30 2.67 -3.10
CA VAL A 21 14.42 1.81 -3.54
C VAL A 21 14.15 0.34 -3.21
N ALA A 22 13.77 0.03 -1.97
CA ALA A 22 13.49 -1.32 -1.52
C ALA A 22 12.37 -1.99 -2.34
N LEU A 23 11.30 -1.25 -2.62
CA LEU A 23 10.16 -1.76 -3.41
C LEU A 23 10.56 -2.05 -4.87
N ARG A 24 11.38 -1.21 -5.50
CA ARG A 24 11.92 -1.48 -6.85
C ARG A 24 12.82 -2.71 -6.87
N GLN A 25 13.65 -2.88 -5.85
CA GLN A 25 14.49 -4.08 -5.71
C GLN A 25 13.64 -5.34 -5.57
N LEU A 26 12.59 -5.32 -4.73
CA LEU A 26 11.67 -6.44 -4.58
C LEU A 26 10.98 -6.80 -5.89
N ILE A 27 10.49 -5.80 -6.64
CA ILE A 27 9.88 -6.03 -7.96
C ILE A 27 10.90 -6.65 -8.91
N SER A 28 12.12 -6.11 -8.97
CA SER A 28 13.20 -6.63 -9.81
C SER A 28 13.54 -8.09 -9.47
N GLN A 29 13.67 -8.42 -8.19
CA GLN A 29 13.90 -9.78 -7.71
C GLN A 29 12.74 -10.72 -8.07
N THR A 30 11.50 -10.25 -7.91
CA THR A 30 10.29 -10.99 -8.29
C THR A 30 10.31 -11.35 -9.78
N ARG A 31 10.69 -10.40 -10.65
CA ARG A 31 10.88 -10.65 -12.08
C ARG A 31 12.02 -11.61 -12.37
N ALA A 32 13.16 -11.44 -11.70
CA ALA A 32 14.33 -12.31 -11.86
C ALA A 32 14.03 -13.77 -11.47
N ASN A 33 13.11 -13.98 -10.52
CA ASN A 33 12.60 -15.29 -10.12
C ASN A 33 11.52 -15.86 -11.07
N GLY A 34 11.29 -15.25 -12.24
CA GLY A 34 10.45 -15.80 -13.30
C GLY A 34 8.98 -15.38 -13.26
N TYR A 35 8.57 -14.53 -12.32
CA TYR A 35 7.19 -14.03 -12.31
C TYR A 35 6.98 -12.98 -13.42
N SER A 36 6.15 -13.29 -14.41
CA SER A 36 5.84 -12.41 -15.55
C SER A 36 4.47 -11.71 -15.45
N GLY A 37 3.62 -12.11 -14.50
CA GLY A 37 2.26 -11.59 -14.36
C GLY A 37 2.17 -10.13 -13.86
N PRO A 38 0.98 -9.55 -13.80
CA PRO A 38 0.80 -8.21 -13.24
C PRO A 38 1.13 -8.18 -11.74
N ILE A 39 1.75 -7.09 -11.29
CA ILE A 39 1.96 -6.76 -9.88
C ILE A 39 1.07 -5.58 -9.54
N VAL A 40 0.37 -5.63 -8.41
CA VAL A 40 -0.48 -4.55 -7.93
C VAL A 40 0.08 -4.04 -6.60
N LEU A 41 0.35 -2.74 -6.55
CA LEU A 41 0.72 -2.02 -5.34
C LEU A 41 -0.54 -1.45 -4.71
N VAL A 42 -0.85 -1.84 -3.48
CA VAL A 42 -2.07 -1.43 -2.78
C VAL A 42 -1.73 -0.34 -1.76
N GLY A 43 -2.11 0.89 -2.06
CA GLY A 43 -1.91 2.03 -1.17
C GLY A 43 -2.98 2.09 -0.08
N MET A 44 -2.57 1.87 1.16
CA MET A 44 -3.49 1.81 2.31
C MET A 44 -3.80 3.21 2.89
N PRO A 45 -4.99 3.40 3.50
CA PRO A 45 -5.33 4.63 4.23
C PRO A 45 -4.36 4.89 5.37
N GLN A 46 -4.07 6.17 5.62
CA GLN A 46 -3.18 6.55 6.71
C GLN A 46 -3.74 6.05 8.05
N PRO A 47 -2.98 5.24 8.80
CA PRO A 47 -3.38 4.81 10.14
C PRO A 47 -3.40 6.02 11.09
N ASN A 48 -4.35 6.07 12.02
CA ASN A 48 -4.35 7.11 13.06
C ASN A 48 -3.42 6.72 14.20
N MET A 49 -2.14 6.72 13.91
CA MET A 49 -1.14 6.29 14.87
C MET A 49 -0.86 7.34 15.95
N ALA A 50 -0.22 6.90 17.03
CA ALA A 50 0.28 7.73 18.12
C ALA A 50 1.13 8.93 17.60
N PRO A 51 1.30 10.01 18.38
CA PRO A 51 1.87 11.29 17.92
C PRO A 51 3.15 11.19 17.10
N GLU A 52 4.04 10.25 17.41
CA GLU A 52 5.29 9.96 16.73
C GLU A 52 5.11 9.65 15.23
N TRP A 53 3.96 9.12 14.83
CA TRP A 53 3.64 8.76 13.46
C TRP A 53 2.93 9.85 12.67
N LYS A 54 2.33 10.83 13.35
CA LYS A 54 1.76 12.02 12.68
C LYS A 54 2.83 12.84 11.97
N SER A 55 4.10 12.67 12.38
CA SER A 55 5.26 13.30 11.73
C SER A 55 5.73 12.58 10.47
N LYS A 56 5.25 11.37 10.19
CA LYS A 56 5.64 10.57 9.03
C LYS A 56 4.81 11.01 7.81
N ASP A 57 5.49 11.34 6.72
CA ASP A 57 4.84 11.75 5.48
C ASP A 57 4.29 10.54 4.72
N TRP A 58 3.10 10.07 5.12
CA TRP A 58 2.40 8.96 4.46
C TRP A 58 2.18 9.23 2.96
N GLY A 59 1.93 10.49 2.60
CA GLY A 59 1.75 10.92 1.21
C GLY A 59 2.98 10.62 0.36
N ALA A 60 4.18 10.79 0.90
CA ALA A 60 5.42 10.48 0.20
C ALA A 60 5.62 8.98 -0.08
N TYR A 61 5.21 8.08 0.82
CA TYR A 61 5.25 6.62 0.55
C TYR A 61 4.29 6.25 -0.58
N LEU A 62 3.05 6.76 -0.53
CA LEU A 62 2.08 6.55 -1.60
C LEU A 62 2.56 7.13 -2.94
N ALA A 63 3.29 8.26 -2.91
CA ALA A 63 3.87 8.86 -4.09
C ALA A 63 4.93 7.97 -4.74
N GLU A 64 5.79 7.31 -3.95
CA GLU A 64 6.77 6.34 -4.47
C GLU A 64 6.08 5.15 -5.15
N MET A 65 5.02 4.59 -4.55
CA MET A 65 4.25 3.50 -5.15
C MET A 65 3.65 3.91 -6.50
N LYS A 66 3.06 5.11 -6.56
CA LYS A 66 2.51 5.67 -7.80
C LYS A 66 3.59 5.92 -8.86
N ALA A 67 4.75 6.44 -8.45
CA ALA A 67 5.87 6.67 -9.35
C ALA A 67 6.40 5.36 -9.95
N ILE A 68 6.43 4.27 -9.18
CA ILE A 68 6.81 2.94 -9.66
C ILE A 68 5.78 2.40 -10.67
N ALA A 69 4.48 2.52 -10.35
CA ALA A 69 3.40 2.05 -11.23
C ALA A 69 3.28 2.87 -12.53
N ALA A 70 3.68 4.14 -12.53
CA ALA A 70 3.69 4.98 -13.73
C ALA A 70 4.69 4.53 -14.80
N VAL A 71 5.68 3.70 -14.43
CA VAL A 71 6.66 3.15 -15.37
C VAL A 71 6.04 1.96 -16.11
N GLN A 72 5.53 2.21 -17.32
CA GLN A 72 4.79 1.23 -18.13
C GLN A 72 5.52 -0.10 -18.36
N SER A 73 6.86 -0.10 -18.41
CA SER A 73 7.64 -1.32 -18.67
C SER A 73 7.63 -2.35 -17.54
N ASN A 74 7.11 -2.01 -16.36
CA ASN A 74 7.19 -2.90 -15.18
C ASN A 74 6.01 -3.88 -15.05
N ASN A 75 4.93 -3.70 -15.83
CA ASN A 75 3.66 -4.42 -15.65
C ASN A 75 3.20 -4.37 -14.17
N VAL A 76 3.27 -3.16 -13.61
CA VAL A 76 2.90 -2.82 -12.23
C VAL A 76 1.74 -1.83 -12.27
N ALA A 77 0.69 -2.08 -11.49
CA ALA A 77 -0.42 -1.16 -11.29
C ALA A 77 -0.46 -0.66 -9.83
N TYR A 78 -1.13 0.46 -9.61
CA TYR A 78 -1.40 1.00 -8.27
C TYR A 78 -2.90 1.05 -8.03
N ILE A 79 -3.35 0.54 -6.88
CA ILE A 79 -4.73 0.70 -6.39
C ILE A 79 -4.67 1.44 -5.05
N GLY A 80 -5.34 2.58 -4.98
CA GLY A 80 -5.38 3.40 -3.77
C GLY A 80 -6.61 3.12 -2.93
N LEU A 81 -6.55 2.13 -2.03
CA LEU A 81 -7.57 1.96 -0.99
C LEU A 81 -7.63 3.17 -0.05
N ASN A 82 -6.53 3.91 0.06
CA ASN A 82 -6.42 5.18 0.76
C ASN A 82 -7.47 6.24 0.34
N ASN A 83 -8.02 6.14 -0.88
CA ASN A 83 -9.04 7.06 -1.39
C ASN A 83 -10.47 6.55 -1.18
N ALA A 84 -10.64 5.25 -1.01
CA ALA A 84 -11.94 4.58 -1.02
C ALA A 84 -12.37 4.11 0.37
N MET A 85 -11.42 3.88 1.27
CA MET A 85 -11.69 3.48 2.65
C MET A 85 -11.70 4.71 3.57
N PRO A 86 -12.70 4.86 4.46
CA PRO A 86 -12.66 5.87 5.51
C PRO A 86 -11.47 5.62 6.43
N ALA A 87 -10.75 6.67 6.83
CA ALA A 87 -9.70 6.58 7.84
C ALA A 87 -10.28 6.47 9.26
N TYR A 88 -9.48 5.97 10.21
CA TYR A 88 -9.84 6.00 11.64
C TYR A 88 -10.11 7.45 12.11
N PRO A 89 -11.08 7.70 13.01
CA PRO A 89 -11.98 6.75 13.68
C PRO A 89 -13.24 6.41 12.87
N ASN A 90 -13.40 6.97 11.68
CA ASN A 90 -14.62 6.84 10.89
C ASN A 90 -14.63 5.56 10.04
N GLY A 91 -13.54 4.80 10.04
CA GLY A 91 -13.40 3.56 9.28
C GLY A 91 -13.42 2.30 10.16
N PRO A 92 -13.52 1.13 9.51
CA PRO A 92 -13.61 -0.18 10.17
C PRO A 92 -12.23 -0.71 10.61
N TYR A 93 -11.70 -0.14 11.70
CA TYR A 93 -10.43 -0.54 12.31
C TYR A 93 -10.61 -1.19 13.67
N TRP A 94 -9.60 -1.94 14.11
CA TRP A 94 -9.43 -2.33 15.50
C TRP A 94 -9.06 -1.13 16.39
N ALA A 95 -9.14 -1.34 17.70
CA ALA A 95 -8.80 -0.32 18.70
C ALA A 95 -7.32 0.10 18.66
N ASP A 96 -6.45 -0.68 18.00
CA ASP A 96 -5.05 -0.34 17.78
C ASP A 96 -4.85 0.73 16.69
N THR A 97 -5.92 1.15 16.00
CA THR A 97 -5.95 2.23 14.99
C THR A 97 -5.13 1.99 13.72
N VAL A 98 -4.59 0.79 13.56
CA VAL A 98 -3.72 0.39 12.44
C VAL A 98 -4.37 -0.73 11.65
N HIS A 99 -4.80 -1.79 12.32
CA HIS A 99 -5.35 -2.96 11.64
C HIS A 99 -6.82 -2.76 11.31
N LEU A 100 -7.21 -3.21 10.12
CA LEU A 100 -8.61 -3.33 9.76
C LEU A 100 -9.27 -4.42 10.62
N ASN A 101 -10.51 -4.18 11.06
CA ASN A 101 -11.34 -5.24 11.63
C ASN A 101 -11.97 -6.10 10.52
N GLU A 102 -12.78 -7.09 10.88
CA GLU A 102 -13.39 -8.00 9.91
C GLU A 102 -14.17 -7.25 8.82
N ALA A 103 -14.99 -6.28 9.20
CA ALA A 103 -15.75 -5.46 8.26
C ALA A 103 -14.83 -4.60 7.36
N GLY A 104 -13.66 -4.20 7.86
CA GLY A 104 -12.66 -3.47 7.10
C GLY A 104 -11.95 -4.33 6.07
N CYS A 105 -11.58 -5.54 6.45
CA CYS A 105 -11.04 -6.54 5.52
C CYS A 105 -12.05 -6.88 4.41
N ASP A 106 -13.33 -7.07 4.76
CA ASP A 106 -14.39 -7.33 3.79
C ASP A 106 -14.58 -6.14 2.82
N LEU A 107 -14.57 -4.91 3.33
CA LEU A 107 -14.65 -3.71 2.50
C LEU A 107 -13.44 -3.60 1.56
N ALA A 108 -12.22 -3.79 2.07
CA ALA A 108 -11.00 -3.76 1.28
C ALA A 108 -11.03 -4.82 0.15
N ALA A 109 -11.45 -6.05 0.48
CA ALA A 109 -11.58 -7.14 -0.47
C ALA A 109 -12.62 -6.82 -1.57
N GLN A 110 -13.77 -6.24 -1.21
CA GLN A 110 -14.78 -5.80 -2.17
C GLN A 110 -14.24 -4.70 -3.10
N LEU A 111 -13.57 -3.69 -2.54
CA LEU A 111 -12.98 -2.60 -3.31
C LEU A 111 -11.92 -3.09 -4.28
N LEU A 112 -11.04 -4.00 -3.85
CA LEU A 112 -10.05 -4.63 -4.72
C LEU A 112 -10.72 -5.46 -5.82
N THR A 113 -11.75 -6.25 -5.48
CA THR A 113 -12.48 -7.08 -6.45
C THR A 113 -13.16 -6.23 -7.52
N ASN A 114 -13.76 -5.10 -7.15
CA ASN A 114 -14.43 -4.18 -8.10
C ASN A 114 -13.46 -3.53 -9.11
N VAL A 115 -12.18 -3.42 -8.76
CA VAL A 115 -11.16 -2.83 -9.65
C VAL A 115 -10.50 -3.91 -10.53
N LEU A 116 -10.51 -5.16 -10.09
CA LEU A 116 -9.79 -6.27 -10.73
C LEU A 116 -10.67 -7.23 -11.53
N GLY A 117 -11.98 -7.24 -11.28
CA GLY A 117 -12.99 -8.02 -12.01
C GLY A 117 -13.52 -7.29 -13.24
#